data_AF-A0A256WKI7-F1
#
_entry.id   AF-A0A256WKI7-F1
#
_cell.length_a   1.000
_cell.length_b   1.000
_cell.length_c   1.000
_cell.angle_alpha   90.00
_cell.angle_beta   90.00
_cell.angle_gamma   90.00
#
_symmetry.space_group_name_H-M   'P 1'
#
loop_
_entity.id
_entity.type
_entity.pdbx_description
1 polymer ?
#
loop_
_entity_poly.entity_id
_entity_poly.type
_entity_poly.pdbx_seq_one_letter_code
_entity_poly.pdbx_strand_id
1 'polypeptide(L)'
;MFIAVTIANGLILKYRSKKYIAQNPELEEGYDKYFKGWMIYGNIPWIIMMIGNLSGTTQNTFEYFNPKALNPMVLVFHFSIIILWILSARWIYFKNGAEFIENHPGLLQKSSFSGNTNVTAKQIKLFFPLLLLGGIVGMGMMWFMDFPTPHF
;
A
#
# COMPACT_ATOMS: atom_id res chain seq x y z
N MET A 1 -11.80 -6.80 8.50
CA MET A 1 -10.75 -7.76 8.09
C MET A 1 -9.52 -7.06 7.50
N PHE A 2 -9.64 -6.28 6.42
CA PHE A 2 -8.47 -5.67 5.74
C PHE A 2 -7.60 -4.78 6.63
N ILE A 3 -8.20 -3.92 7.46
CA ILE A 3 -7.47 -3.11 8.45
C ILE A 3 -6.63 -4.01 9.36
N ALA A 4 -7.24 -5.06 9.94
CA ALA A 4 -6.54 -5.98 10.84
C ALA A 4 -5.37 -6.69 10.14
N VAL A 5 -5.52 -7.09 8.87
CA VAL A 5 -4.45 -7.69 8.06
C VAL A 5 -3.31 -6.69 7.83
N THR A 6 -3.61 -5.43 7.46
CA THR A 6 -2.59 -4.37 7.29
C THR A 6 -1.82 -4.14 8.58
N ILE A 7 -2.52 -4.08 9.72
CA ILE A 7 -1.92 -3.92 11.05
C ILE A 7 -1.04 -5.14 11.40
N ALA A 8 -1.56 -6.35 11.25
CA ALA A 8 -0.82 -7.58 11.54
C ALA A 8 0.47 -7.67 10.70
N ASN A 9 0.39 -7.35 9.40
CA ASN A 9 1.56 -7.31 8.52
C ASN A 9 2.57 -6.25 8.97
N GLY A 10 2.10 -5.06 9.35
CA GLY A 10 2.95 -4.01 9.91
C GLY A 10 3.66 -4.43 11.20
N LEU A 11 2.94 -5.11 12.10
CA LEU A 11 3.49 -5.62 13.36
C LEU A 11 4.49 -6.77 13.13
N ILE A 12 4.21 -7.68 12.21
CA ILE A 12 5.14 -8.76 11.82
C ILE A 12 6.42 -8.14 11.25
N LEU A 13 6.29 -7.13 10.38
CA LEU A 13 7.43 -6.43 9.81
C LEU A 13 8.24 -5.71 10.89
N LYS A 14 7.57 -5.04 11.84
CA LYS A 14 8.20 -4.41 13.01
C LYS A 14 8.91 -5.40 13.93
N TYR A 15 8.33 -6.58 14.12
CA TYR A 15 8.97 -7.64 14.87
C TYR A 15 10.25 -8.12 14.17
N ARG A 16 10.19 -8.32 12.84
CA ARG A 16 11.36 -8.73 12.04
C ARG A 16 12.47 -7.69 12.01
N SER A 17 12.13 -6.39 12.06
CA SER A 17 13.13 -5.32 12.04
C SER A 17 14.01 -5.26 13.30
N LYS A 18 13.53 -5.80 14.43
CA LYS A 18 14.29 -5.83 15.69
C LYS A 18 15.68 -6.47 15.55
N LYS A 19 15.80 -7.51 14.71
CA LYS A 19 17.09 -8.17 14.43
C LYS A 19 18.09 -7.19 13.80
N TYR A 20 17.64 -6.35 12.88
CA TYR A 20 18.50 -5.39 12.18
C TYR A 20 18.82 -4.19 13.07
N ILE A 21 17.86 -3.73 13.87
CA ILE A 21 18.06 -2.65 14.86
C ILE A 21 19.07 -3.08 15.93
N ALA A 22 19.02 -4.34 16.39
CA ALA A 22 20.00 -4.84 17.35
C ALA A 22 21.44 -4.87 16.80
N GLN A 23 21.60 -4.99 15.48
CA GLN A 23 22.90 -4.96 14.81
C GLN A 23 23.37 -3.53 14.54
N ASN A 24 22.44 -2.64 14.17
CA ASN A 24 22.66 -1.25 13.81
C ASN A 24 21.57 -0.37 14.47
N PRO A 25 21.79 0.09 15.72
CA PRO A 25 20.80 0.83 16.49
C PRO A 25 20.32 2.13 15.83
N GLU A 26 21.15 2.75 14.99
CA GLU A 26 20.83 3.98 14.26
C GLU A 26 19.66 3.84 13.28
N LEU A 27 19.29 2.61 12.89
CA LEU A 27 18.17 2.35 12.00
C LEU A 27 16.80 2.43 12.70
N GLU A 28 16.76 2.41 14.04
CA GLU A 28 15.52 2.34 14.82
C GLU A 28 14.54 3.47 14.46
N GLU A 29 15.02 4.71 14.42
CA GLU A 29 14.19 5.87 14.12
C GLU A 29 13.58 5.79 12.72
N GLY A 30 14.37 5.33 11.74
CA GLY A 30 13.93 5.14 10.36
C GLY A 30 12.82 4.09 10.27
N TYR A 31 13.03 2.92 10.85
CA TYR A 31 12.01 1.87 10.95
C TYR A 31 10.72 2.40 11.61
N ASP A 32 10.83 3.07 12.75
CA ASP A 32 9.65 3.57 13.48
C ASP A 32 8.86 4.60 12.67
N LYS A 33 9.54 5.52 11.96
CA LYS A 33 8.89 6.46 11.03
C LYS A 33 8.18 5.72 9.90
N TYR A 34 8.83 4.72 9.32
CA TYR A 34 8.24 3.90 8.26
C TYR A 34 6.99 3.17 8.77
N PHE A 35 7.05 2.52 9.94
CA PHE A 35 5.91 1.81 10.53
C PHE A 35 4.74 2.73 10.83
N LYS A 36 5.00 3.91 11.42
CA LYS A 36 3.95 4.91 11.65
C LYS A 36 3.31 5.36 10.33
N GLY A 37 4.12 5.63 9.31
CA GLY A 37 3.64 5.95 7.97
C GLY A 37 2.78 4.84 7.37
N TRP A 38 3.25 3.59 7.39
CA TRP A 38 2.51 2.43 6.91
C TRP A 38 1.15 2.28 7.59
N MET A 39 1.11 2.41 8.92
CA MET A 39 -0.12 2.27 9.71
C MET A 39 -1.14 3.37 9.38
N ILE A 40 -0.68 4.58 9.07
CA ILE A 40 -1.56 5.68 8.69
C ILE A 40 -1.99 5.52 7.23
N TYR A 41 -1.05 5.61 6.29
CA TYR A 41 -1.34 5.66 4.87
C TYR A 41 -1.92 4.34 4.33
N GLY A 42 -1.44 3.20 4.80
CA GLY A 42 -1.89 1.87 4.37
C GLY A 42 -3.31 1.52 4.82
N ASN A 43 -3.90 2.30 5.72
CA ASN A 43 -5.27 2.10 6.20
C ASN A 43 -6.29 3.10 5.65
N ILE A 44 -5.86 4.18 4.99
CA ILE A 44 -6.76 5.22 4.46
C ILE A 44 -7.89 4.63 3.59
N PRO A 45 -7.61 3.79 2.56
CA PRO A 45 -8.67 3.27 1.70
C PRO A 45 -9.66 2.39 2.47
N TRP A 46 -9.18 1.62 3.43
CA TRP A 46 -10.01 0.73 4.25
C TRP A 46 -10.90 1.49 5.22
N ILE A 47 -10.42 2.61 5.76
CA ILE A 47 -11.21 3.49 6.62
C ILE A 47 -12.34 4.14 5.83
N ILE A 48 -12.06 4.64 4.61
CA ILE A 48 -13.08 5.18 3.72
C ILE A 48 -14.16 4.12 3.46
N MET A 49 -13.74 2.90 3.11
CA MET A 49 -14.65 1.78 2.87
C MET A 49 -15.48 1.42 4.11
N MET A 50 -14.86 1.40 5.29
CA MET A 50 -15.56 1.16 6.55
C MET A 50 -16.63 2.23 6.81
N ILE A 51 -16.31 3.50 6.62
CA ILE A 51 -17.26 4.61 6.79
C ILE A 51 -18.41 4.49 5.78
N GLY A 52 -18.13 4.17 4.51
CA GLY A 52 -19.17 4.02 3.49
C GLY A 52 -20.15 2.90 3.83
N ASN A 53 -19.63 1.76 4.30
CA ASN A 53 -20.46 0.63 4.72
C ASN A 53 -21.27 0.94 5.99
N LEU A 54 -20.65 1.51 7.02
CA LEU A 54 -21.33 1.82 8.29
C LEU A 54 -22.37 2.95 8.16
N SER A 55 -22.16 3.88 7.23
CA SER A 55 -23.12 4.94 6.94
C SER A 55 -24.27 4.50 6.02
N GLY A 56 -24.22 3.28 5.46
CA GLY A 56 -25.17 2.80 4.46
C GLY A 56 -25.01 3.46 3.08
N THR A 57 -23.96 4.27 2.88
CA THR A 57 -23.66 4.87 1.57
C THR A 57 -23.23 3.82 0.56
N THR A 58 -22.61 2.73 1.02
CA THR A 58 -22.33 1.53 0.24
C THR A 58 -22.89 0.32 0.98
N GLN A 59 -23.54 -0.61 0.28
CA GLN A 59 -24.14 -1.82 0.89
C GLN A 59 -23.11 -2.92 1.07
N ASN A 60 -22.11 -3.01 0.19
CA ASN A 60 -21.06 -4.00 0.30
C ASN A 60 -19.72 -3.55 -0.30
N THR A 61 -18.68 -4.35 -0.06
CA THR A 61 -17.30 -4.07 -0.52
C THR A 61 -17.17 -4.08 -2.04
N PHE A 62 -18.03 -4.81 -2.77
CA PHE A 62 -17.92 -4.93 -4.21
C PHE A 62 -18.33 -3.66 -4.95
N GLU A 63 -19.12 -2.78 -4.33
CA GLU A 63 -19.47 -1.48 -4.90
C GLU A 63 -18.25 -0.60 -5.17
N TYR A 64 -17.16 -0.77 -4.43
CA TYR A 64 -15.90 -0.05 -4.65
C TYR A 64 -15.18 -0.47 -5.93
N PHE A 65 -15.64 -1.52 -6.62
CA PHE A 65 -15.16 -1.90 -7.96
C PHE A 65 -16.04 -1.35 -9.08
N ASN A 66 -17.11 -0.61 -8.75
CA ASN A 66 -18.01 0.03 -9.72
C ASN A 66 -18.02 1.55 -9.55
N PRO A 67 -16.93 2.26 -9.93
CA PRO A 67 -16.89 3.71 -9.85
C PRO A 67 -17.87 4.41 -10.80
N LYS A 68 -18.36 3.72 -11.84
CA LYS A 68 -19.35 4.25 -12.80
C LYS A 68 -20.69 4.58 -12.15
N ALA A 69 -21.00 3.99 -10.99
CA ALA A 69 -22.19 4.31 -10.21
C ALA A 69 -22.14 5.73 -9.60
N LEU A 70 -21.01 6.44 -9.70
CA LEU A 70 -20.80 7.80 -9.22
C LEU A 70 -21.14 7.99 -7.72
N ASN A 71 -21.06 6.91 -6.95
CA ASN A 71 -21.24 6.97 -5.51
C ASN A 71 -20.11 7.82 -4.89
N PRO A 72 -20.42 8.89 -4.13
CA PRO A 72 -19.41 9.78 -3.58
C PRO A 72 -18.34 9.07 -2.75
N MET A 73 -18.71 8.04 -1.96
CA MET A 73 -17.75 7.28 -1.15
C MET A 73 -16.81 6.44 -2.01
N VAL A 74 -17.32 5.84 -3.10
CA VAL A 74 -16.50 5.11 -4.06
C VAL A 74 -15.53 6.05 -4.78
N LEU A 75 -15.97 7.26 -5.12
CA LEU A 75 -15.11 8.28 -5.75
C LEU A 75 -14.00 8.74 -4.79
N VAL A 76 -14.33 9.01 -3.52
CA VAL A 76 -13.34 9.36 -2.48
C VAL A 76 -12.34 8.24 -2.27
N PHE A 77 -12.78 6.97 -2.30
CA PHE A 77 -11.89 5.82 -2.23
C PHE A 77 -10.89 5.80 -3.40
N HIS A 78 -11.35 5.91 -4.65
CA HIS A 78 -10.47 5.93 -5.82
C HIS A 78 -9.51 7.12 -5.80
N PHE A 79 -10.02 8.30 -5.44
CA PHE A 79 -9.21 9.49 -5.28
C PHE A 79 -8.11 9.29 -4.25
N SER A 80 -8.41 8.66 -3.11
CA SER A 80 -7.41 8.37 -2.08
C SER A 80 -6.29 7.46 -2.59
N ILE A 81 -6.61 6.46 -3.42
CA ILE A 81 -5.62 5.57 -4.04
C ILE A 81 -4.70 6.37 -4.97
N ILE A 82 -5.26 7.24 -5.82
CA ILE A 82 -4.47 8.09 -6.73
C ILE A 82 -3.52 9.00 -5.93
N ILE A 83 -4.00 9.63 -4.86
CA ILE A 83 -3.16 10.45 -3.98
C ILE A 83 -2.04 9.61 -3.35
N LEU A 84 -2.35 8.41 -2.85
CA LEU A 84 -1.34 7.50 -2.30
C LEU A 84 -0.29 7.10 -3.35
N TRP A 85 -0.69 6.87 -4.59
CA TRP A 85 0.26 6.58 -5.68
C TRP A 85 1.17 7.78 -5.98
N ILE A 86 0.62 8.99 -6.06
CA ILE A 86 1.40 10.22 -6.29
C ILE A 86 2.40 10.43 -5.14
N LEU A 87 1.95 10.29 -3.89
CA LEU A 87 2.81 10.42 -2.71
C LEU A 87 3.90 9.34 -2.68
N SER A 88 3.57 8.10 -3.04
CA SER A 88 4.52 6.99 -3.12
C SER A 88 5.56 7.23 -4.22
N ALA A 89 5.14 7.67 -5.41
CA ALA A 89 6.05 8.02 -6.50
C ALA A 89 6.97 9.17 -6.11
N ARG A 90 6.41 10.23 -5.52
CA ARG A 90 7.19 11.37 -5.00
C ARG A 90 8.22 10.90 -3.96
N TRP A 91 7.82 10.02 -3.05
CA TRP A 91 8.70 9.51 -2.00
C TRP A 91 9.84 8.66 -2.57
N ILE A 92 9.51 7.69 -3.43
CA ILE A 92 10.46 6.73 -4.02
C ILE A 92 11.50 7.41 -4.91
N TYR A 93 11.09 8.32 -5.78
CA TYR A 93 11.99 8.93 -6.76
C TYR A 93 12.66 10.22 -6.28
N PHE A 94 11.96 11.04 -5.49
CA PHE A 94 12.39 12.42 -5.21
C PHE A 94 12.68 12.71 -3.73
N LYS A 95 12.40 11.78 -2.82
CA LYS A 95 12.65 11.95 -1.37
C LYS A 95 13.45 10.78 -0.79
N ASN A 96 14.34 10.19 -1.59
CA ASN A 96 15.23 9.09 -1.20
C ASN A 96 14.50 7.86 -0.65
N GLY A 97 13.24 7.64 -1.01
CA GLY A 97 12.45 6.52 -0.48
C GLY A 97 12.99 5.16 -0.92
N ALA A 98 13.53 5.07 -2.15
CA ALA A 98 14.16 3.84 -2.62
C ALA A 98 15.46 3.53 -1.87
N GLU A 99 16.30 4.55 -1.67
CA GLU A 99 17.54 4.48 -0.90
C GLU A 99 17.26 4.17 0.57
N PHE A 100 16.20 4.75 1.12
CA PHE A 100 15.73 4.44 2.46
C PHE A 100 15.42 2.94 2.58
N ILE A 101 14.64 2.37 1.68
CA ILE A 101 14.29 0.94 1.73
C ILE A 101 15.54 0.05 1.57
N GLU A 102 16.45 0.39 0.66
CA GLU A 102 17.71 -0.32 0.47
C GLU A 102 18.55 -0.35 1.76
N ASN A 103 18.60 0.79 2.48
CA ASN A 103 19.34 0.93 3.74
C ASN A 103 18.60 0.35 4.96
N HIS A 104 17.37 -0.14 4.80
CA HIS A 104 16.58 -0.75 5.88
C HIS A 104 16.24 -2.20 5.53
N PRO A 105 17.19 -3.15 5.76
CA PRO A 105 17.03 -4.56 5.47
C PRO A 105 15.72 -5.14 6.00
N GLY A 106 15.13 -6.06 5.23
CA GLY A 106 13.89 -6.72 5.65
C GLY A 106 12.60 -5.93 5.42
N LEU A 107 12.65 -4.64 5.03
CA LEU A 107 11.46 -3.92 4.56
C LEU A 107 10.93 -4.48 3.24
N LEU A 108 11.84 -4.67 2.27
CA LEU A 108 11.56 -5.37 1.02
C LEU A 108 12.68 -6.38 0.75
N GLN A 109 12.30 -7.60 0.42
CA GLN A 109 13.22 -8.68 0.08
C GLN A 109 12.76 -9.35 -1.20
N LYS A 110 13.71 -9.74 -2.03
CA LYS A 110 13.46 -10.64 -3.17
C LYS A 110 13.75 -12.06 -2.73
N SER A 111 12.81 -12.96 -2.99
CA SER A 111 13.00 -14.40 -2.83
C SER A 111 13.67 -14.95 -4.08
N SER A 112 14.74 -15.72 -3.89
CA SER A 112 15.48 -16.43 -4.93
C SER A 112 15.57 -17.92 -4.54
N PHE A 113 15.85 -18.79 -5.51
CA PHE A 113 16.17 -20.20 -5.24
C PHE A 113 17.33 -20.37 -4.23
N SER A 114 18.21 -19.37 -4.11
CA SER A 114 19.32 -19.33 -3.16
C SER A 114 18.99 -18.65 -1.82
N GLY A 115 17.74 -18.25 -1.58
CA GLY A 115 17.29 -17.56 -0.37
C GLY A 115 16.86 -16.11 -0.59
N ASN A 116 16.59 -15.40 0.50
CA ASN A 116 16.10 -14.02 0.45
C ASN A 116 17.25 -13.01 0.47
N THR A 117 17.19 -12.02 -0.42
CA THR A 117 18.17 -10.93 -0.47
C THR A 117 17.48 -9.58 -0.47
N ASN A 118 18.18 -8.53 0.00
CA ASN A 118 17.63 -7.18 -0.02
C ASN A 118 17.55 -6.65 -1.46
N VAL A 119 16.59 -5.75 -1.70
CA VAL A 119 16.44 -5.05 -2.96
C VAL A 119 17.29 -3.78 -2.98
N THR A 120 17.80 -3.41 -4.15
CA THR A 120 18.54 -2.14 -4.32
C THR A 120 17.61 -0.99 -4.68
N ALA A 121 18.02 0.26 -4.47
CA ALA A 121 17.24 1.43 -4.85
C ALA A 121 16.94 1.45 -6.35
N LYS A 122 17.91 1.03 -7.18
CA LYS A 122 17.72 0.89 -8.64
C LYS A 122 16.61 -0.11 -8.96
N GLN A 123 16.58 -1.26 -8.28
CA GLN A 123 15.53 -2.26 -8.46
C GLN A 123 14.17 -1.71 -8.04
N ILE A 124 14.08 -1.03 -6.89
CA ILE A 124 12.83 -0.41 -6.43
C ILE A 124 12.31 0.61 -7.45
N LYS A 125 13.18 1.50 -7.94
CA LYS A 125 12.83 2.51 -8.95
C LYS A 125 12.44 1.90 -10.30
N LEU A 126 12.91 0.69 -10.62
CA LEU A 126 12.56 -0.03 -11.85
C LEU A 126 11.26 -0.83 -11.73
N PHE A 127 10.99 -1.45 -10.58
CA PHE A 127 9.81 -2.29 -10.37
C PHE A 127 8.57 -1.50 -9.93
N PHE A 128 8.75 -0.41 -9.18
CA PHE A 128 7.65 0.45 -8.76
C PHE A 128 6.73 0.93 -9.93
N PRO A 129 7.23 1.40 -11.09
CA PRO A 129 6.36 1.85 -12.17
C PRO A 129 5.62 0.68 -12.83
N LEU A 130 6.16 -0.55 -12.81
CA LEU A 130 5.46 -1.74 -13.29
C LEU A 130 4.28 -2.10 -12.38
N LEU A 131 4.49 -2.04 -11.06
CA LEU A 131 3.41 -2.24 -10.09
C LEU A 131 2.34 -1.15 -10.21
N LEU A 132 2.77 0.11 -10.37
CA LEU A 132 1.88 1.24 -10.56
C LEU A 132 1.08 1.11 -11.86
N LEU A 133 1.72 0.68 -12.96
CA LEU A 133 1.05 0.41 -14.24
C LEU A 133 -0.04 -0.65 -14.07
N GLY A 134 0.24 -1.75 -13.36
CA GLY A 134 -0.77 -2.77 -13.04
C GLY A 134 -1.96 -2.19 -12.27
N GLY A 135 -1.69 -1.33 -11.29
CA GLY A 135 -2.73 -0.60 -10.55
C GLY A 135 -3.57 0.31 -11.45
N ILE A 136 -2.93 1.12 -12.31
CA ILE A 136 -3.59 2.03 -13.25
C ILE A 136 -4.46 1.24 -14.23
N VAL A 137 -3.96 0.14 -14.79
CA VAL A 137 -4.72 -0.73 -15.70
C VAL A 137 -5.92 -1.31 -14.97
N GLY A 138 -5.74 -1.87 -13.77
CA GLY A 138 -6.84 -2.41 -12.97
C GLY A 138 -7.90 -1.37 -12.63
N MET A 139 -7.49 -0.16 -12.22
CA MET A 139 -8.39 0.95 -11.98
C MET A 139 -9.12 1.39 -13.27
N GLY A 140 -8.40 1.47 -14.39
CA GLY A 140 -9.00 1.76 -15.70
C GLY A 140 -10.04 0.72 -16.11
N MET A 141 -9.75 -0.57 -15.92
CA MET A 141 -10.71 -1.64 -16.17
C MET A 141 -11.99 -1.45 -15.35
N MET A 142 -11.91 -1.07 -14.07
CA MET A 142 -13.10 -0.79 -13.24
C MET A 142 -13.92 0.40 -13.76
N TRP A 143 -13.28 1.40 -14.36
CA TRP A 143 -13.93 2.58 -14.94
C TRP A 143 -14.52 2.36 -16.33
N PHE A 144 -13.99 1.41 -17.11
CA PHE A 144 -14.38 1.21 -18.51
C PHE A 144 -15.14 -0.09 -18.75
N MET A 145 -14.89 -1.14 -17.98
CA MET A 145 -15.55 -2.44 -18.11
C MET A 145 -16.71 -2.57 -17.12
N ASP A 146 -17.71 -3.35 -17.48
CA ASP A 146 -18.82 -3.66 -16.59
C ASP A 146 -18.46 -4.85 -15.72
N PHE A 147 -18.17 -4.56 -14.44
CA PHE A 147 -17.97 -5.60 -13.44
C PHE A 147 -19.31 -5.92 -12.77
N PRO A 148 -19.77 -7.20 -12.81
CA PRO A 148 -20.96 -7.59 -12.07
C PRO A 148 -20.68 -7.38 -10.59
N THR A 149 -21.46 -6.49 -9.96
CA THR A 149 -21.40 -6.25 -8.52
C THR A 149 -22.42 -7.16 -7.85
N PRO A 150 -21.99 -8.09 -7.00
CA PRO A 150 -22.95 -8.93 -6.30
C PRO A 150 -23.83 -8.09 -5.36
N HIS A 151 -25.12 -8.41 -5.36
CA HIS A 151 -26.09 -7.89 -4.40
C HIS A 151 -26.34 -8.98 -3.36
N PHE A 152 -25.58 -8.93 -2.27
CA PHE A 152 -25.81 -9.76 -1.09
C PHE A 152 -26.30 -8.88 0.05
#